data_AF-A0A3E0EPZ6-F1
#
_entry.id   AF-A0A3E0EPZ6-F1
#
_cell.length_a   1.000
_cell.length_b   1.000
_cell.length_c   1.000
_cell.angle_alpha   90.00
_cell.angle_beta   90.00
_cell.angle_gamma   90.00
#
_symmetry.space_group_name_H-M   'P 1'
#
loop_
_entity.id
_entity.type
_entity.pdbx_description
1 polymer ?
#
loop_
_entity_poly.entity_id
_entity_poly.type
_entity_poly.pdbx_seq_one_letter_code
_entity_poly.pdbx_strand_id
1 'polypeptide(L)'
;MITFYPSSNLLIIRNDLSKIIKAYSGAIARTMWQSETKNDITPKIQAMTVTKQWLENKIKELNDWLFDNEKGNHFEYAPNKHKRDYYVRKLIELEENQLGTIKV
;
A
#
# COMPACT_ATOMS: atom_id res chain seq x y z
N MET A 1 -16.65 -20.14 -6.31
CA MET A 1 -16.18 -20.15 -7.72
C MET A 1 -16.46 -18.80 -8.39
N ILE A 2 -15.47 -18.23 -9.10
CA ILE A 2 -15.61 -16.97 -9.85
C ILE A 2 -15.68 -17.30 -11.35
N THR A 3 -16.59 -16.67 -12.09
CA THR A 3 -16.74 -16.87 -13.54
C THR A 3 -16.95 -15.53 -14.24
N PHE A 4 -16.14 -15.24 -15.25
CA PHE A 4 -16.24 -14.04 -16.07
C PHE A 4 -16.72 -14.36 -17.48
N TYR A 5 -17.75 -13.65 -17.95
CA TYR A 5 -18.34 -13.77 -19.28
C TYR A 5 -17.97 -12.52 -20.11
N PRO A 6 -16.92 -12.60 -20.95
CA PRO A 6 -16.35 -11.44 -21.62
C PRO A 6 -17.27 -10.80 -22.67
N SER A 7 -18.10 -11.61 -23.34
CA SER A 7 -19.05 -11.13 -24.36
C SER A 7 -20.12 -10.21 -23.78
N SER A 8 -20.49 -10.42 -22.51
CA SER A 8 -21.54 -9.66 -21.82
C SER A 8 -20.99 -8.74 -20.72
N ASN A 9 -19.67 -8.67 -20.55
CA ASN A 9 -19.00 -7.99 -19.43
C ASN A 9 -19.67 -8.30 -18.08
N LEU A 10 -19.86 -9.59 -17.79
CA LEU A 10 -20.55 -10.06 -16.59
C LEU A 10 -19.62 -10.91 -15.74
N LEU A 11 -19.52 -10.61 -14.45
CA LEU A 11 -18.76 -11.36 -13.46
C LEU A 11 -19.74 -11.94 -12.44
N ILE A 12 -19.69 -13.25 -12.22
CA ILE A 12 -20.53 -13.94 -11.23
C ILE A 12 -19.65 -14.64 -10.21
N ILE A 13 -19.95 -14.42 -8.93
CA ILE A 13 -19.32 -15.08 -7.80
C ILE A 13 -20.34 -16.02 -7.16
N ARG A 14 -20.02 -17.30 -7.10
CA ARG A 14 -20.85 -18.36 -6.52
C ARG A 14 -20.22 -18.96 -5.26
N ASN A 15 -21.06 -19.39 -4.31
CA ASN A 15 -20.62 -20.18 -3.15
C ASN A 15 -20.37 -21.65 -3.55
N ASP A 16 -19.97 -22.46 -2.57
CA ASP A 16 -19.69 -23.90 -2.76
C ASP A 16 -20.94 -24.71 -3.12
N LEU A 17 -22.14 -24.16 -2.85
CA LEU A 17 -23.43 -24.71 -3.26
C LEU A 17 -23.90 -24.18 -4.63
N SER A 18 -23.02 -23.55 -5.40
CA SER A 18 -23.31 -22.94 -6.71
C SER A 18 -24.37 -21.82 -6.72
N LYS A 19 -24.76 -21.30 -5.55
CA LYS A 19 -25.65 -20.13 -5.43
C LYS A 19 -24.88 -18.85 -5.71
N ILE A 20 -25.48 -17.94 -6.48
CA ILE A 20 -24.90 -16.62 -6.76
C ILE A 20 -24.90 -15.81 -5.46
N ILE A 21 -23.72 -15.33 -5.07
CA ILE A 21 -23.55 -14.45 -3.92
C ILE A 21 -23.41 -12.99 -4.38
N LYS A 22 -22.67 -12.77 -5.48
CA LYS A 22 -22.43 -11.44 -6.06
C LYS A 22 -22.39 -11.52 -7.58
N ALA A 23 -22.89 -10.48 -8.23
CA ALA A 23 -22.81 -10.32 -9.68
C ALA A 23 -22.45 -8.87 -10.01
N TYR A 24 -21.54 -8.68 -10.96
CA TYR A 24 -21.14 -7.36 -11.46
C TYR A 24 -21.28 -7.33 -12.97
N SER A 25 -21.76 -6.22 -13.53
CA SER A 25 -21.93 -6.03 -14.97
C SER A 25 -21.20 -4.77 -15.46
N GLY A 26 -20.88 -4.73 -16.75
CA GLY A 26 -20.28 -3.57 -17.40
C GLY A 26 -18.79 -3.39 -17.09
N ALA A 27 -18.29 -2.15 -17.13
CA ALA A 27 -16.87 -1.85 -16.94
C ALA A 27 -16.33 -2.37 -15.58
N ILE A 28 -17.15 -2.30 -14.53
CA ILE A 28 -16.79 -2.76 -13.17
C ILE A 28 -16.53 -4.27 -13.15
N ALA A 29 -17.23 -5.06 -13.96
CA ALA A 29 -17.02 -6.51 -14.03
C ALA A 29 -15.63 -6.87 -14.55
N ARG A 30 -15.11 -6.12 -15.54
CA ARG A 30 -13.74 -6.28 -16.05
C ARG A 30 -12.72 -5.88 -15.00
N THR A 31 -12.91 -4.75 -14.32
CA THR A 31 -12.01 -4.29 -13.26
C THR A 31 -11.93 -5.31 -12.12
N MET A 32 -13.07 -5.85 -11.69
CA MET A 32 -13.13 -6.87 -10.65
C MET A 32 -12.52 -8.21 -11.11
N TRP A 33 -12.75 -8.63 -12.36
CA TRP A 33 -12.09 -9.82 -12.90
C TRP A 33 -10.57 -9.65 -12.97
N GLN A 34 -10.10 -8.46 -13.37
CA GLN A 34 -8.68 -8.14 -13.41
C GLN A 34 -8.08 -8.09 -12.01
N SER A 35 -8.75 -7.54 -10.99
CA SER A 35 -8.24 -7.57 -9.62
C SER A 35 -8.16 -8.99 -9.08
N GLU A 36 -9.16 -9.83 -9.36
CA GLU A 36 -9.20 -11.23 -8.89
C GLU A 36 -8.16 -12.11 -9.59
N THR A 37 -7.90 -11.88 -10.88
CA THR A 37 -6.88 -12.62 -11.66
C THR A 37 -5.47 -12.05 -11.54
N LYS A 38 -5.31 -10.75 -11.27
CA LYS A 38 -4.01 -10.13 -10.96
C LYS A 38 -3.59 -10.31 -9.52
N ASN A 39 -4.31 -11.04 -8.67
CA ASN A 39 -3.85 -11.36 -7.31
C ASN A 39 -2.59 -12.25 -7.25
N ASP A 40 -2.00 -12.62 -8.39
CA ASP A 40 -0.63 -13.19 -8.45
C ASP A 40 0.45 -12.17 -8.89
N ILE A 41 0.07 -10.94 -9.27
CA ILE A 41 0.98 -9.85 -9.67
C ILE A 41 0.51 -8.47 -9.19
N THR A 42 -0.37 -8.40 -8.20
CA THR A 42 -0.38 -7.24 -7.32
C THR A 42 1.04 -7.18 -6.79
N PRO A 43 1.83 -6.10 -6.94
CA PRO A 43 3.00 -5.98 -6.11
C PRO A 43 2.42 -6.05 -4.70
N LYS A 44 2.62 -7.19 -4.01
CA LYS A 44 2.79 -7.18 -2.57
C LYS A 44 3.68 -5.97 -2.39
N ILE A 45 3.15 -4.90 -1.82
CA ILE A 45 4.00 -3.88 -1.23
C ILE A 45 4.81 -4.71 -0.25
N GLN A 46 5.99 -5.16 -0.69
CA GLN A 46 6.86 -5.99 0.10
C GLN A 46 7.27 -5.02 1.18
N ALA A 47 6.54 -5.06 2.29
CA ALA A 47 6.80 -4.22 3.43
C ALA A 47 8.27 -4.45 3.75
N MET A 48 9.07 -3.41 3.55
CA MET A 48 10.51 -3.55 3.57
C MET A 48 10.87 -3.69 5.04
N THR A 49 11.59 -4.75 5.41
CA THR A 49 12.07 -4.89 6.78
C THR A 49 13.33 -4.07 6.93
N VAL A 50 13.32 -3.09 7.83
CA VAL A 50 14.41 -2.13 8.03
C VAL A 50 14.91 -2.13 9.46
N THR A 51 16.16 -1.72 9.66
CA THR A 51 16.80 -1.58 10.98
C THR A 51 16.57 -0.18 11.56
N LYS A 52 16.86 -0.02 12.85
CA LYS A 52 16.90 1.29 13.53
C LYS A 52 17.81 2.29 12.81
N GLN A 53 19.04 1.89 12.49
CA GLN A 53 20.00 2.76 11.80
C GLN A 53 19.48 3.24 10.44
N TRP A 54 18.74 2.38 9.71
CA TRP A 54 18.12 2.77 8.46
C TRP A 54 17.04 3.85 8.67
N LEU A 55 16.18 3.69 9.69
CA LEU A 55 15.16 4.68 10.04
C LEU A 55 15.77 6.02 10.45
N GLU A 56 16.79 6.00 11.30
CA GLU A 56 17.49 7.21 11.75
C GLU A 56 18.10 7.99 10.58
N ASN A 57 18.79 7.29 9.67
CA ASN A 57 19.34 7.89 8.47
C ASN A 57 18.24 8.48 7.57
N LYS A 58 17.14 7.75 7.38
CA LYS A 58 16.02 8.23 6.54
C LYS A 58 15.33 9.45 7.12
N ILE A 59 15.13 9.48 8.43
CA ILE A 59 14.57 10.63 9.14
C ILE A 59 15.50 11.83 9.01
N LYS A 60 16.82 11.63 9.14
CA LYS A 60 17.81 12.70 8.96
C LYS A 60 17.76 13.29 7.55
N GLU A 61 17.80 12.46 6.51
CA GLU A 61 17.68 12.92 5.11
C GLU A 61 16.42 13.76 4.88
N LEU A 62 15.29 13.32 5.44
CA LEU A 62 14.03 14.05 5.30
C LEU A 62 14.03 15.36 6.08
N ASN A 63 14.63 15.39 7.27
CA ASN A 63 14.76 16.62 8.06
C ASN A 63 15.65 17.64 7.35
N ASP A 64 16.81 17.21 6.83
CA ASP A 64 17.74 18.07 6.08
C ASP A 64 17.01 18.66 4.86
N TRP A 65 16.31 17.82 4.10
CA TRP A 65 15.52 18.29 2.95
C TRP A 65 14.39 19.26 3.35
N LEU A 66 13.67 18.97 4.44
CA LEU A 66 12.58 19.84 4.93
C LEU A 66 13.11 21.19 5.41
N PHE A 67 14.29 21.21 6.04
CA PHE A 67 14.95 22.43 6.48
C PHE A 67 15.32 23.32 5.30
N ASP A 68 15.94 22.74 4.26
CA ASP A 68 16.34 23.47 3.05
C ASP A 68 15.14 24.00 2.26
N ASN A 69 13.97 23.35 2.37
CA ASN A 69 12.77 23.67 1.62
C ASN A 69 11.66 24.35 2.46
N GLU A 70 11.93 24.73 3.72
CA GLU A 70 10.94 25.28 4.65
C GLU A 70 10.27 26.56 4.12
N LYS A 71 11.01 27.37 3.36
CA LYS A 71 10.53 28.64 2.81
C LYS A 71 9.96 28.50 1.40
N GLY A 72 10.11 27.34 0.78
CA GLY A 72 9.60 27.04 -0.55
C GLY A 72 8.23 26.38 -0.43
N ASN A 73 7.23 26.88 -1.16
CA ASN A 73 5.94 26.21 -1.32
C ASN A 73 6.07 24.96 -2.21
N HIS A 74 7.11 24.15 -1.97
CA HIS A 74 7.49 23.01 -2.78
C HIS A 74 6.40 21.95 -2.64
N PHE A 75 5.90 21.44 -3.76
CA PHE A 75 4.79 20.48 -3.78
C PHE A 75 5.09 19.19 -2.99
N GLU A 76 6.37 18.84 -2.83
CA GLU A 76 6.82 17.69 -2.03
C GLU A 76 6.97 17.98 -0.54
N TYR A 77 6.79 19.22 -0.09
CA TYR A 77 6.97 19.58 1.33
C TYR A 77 6.01 18.83 2.24
N ALA A 78 4.71 18.91 1.97
CA ALA A 78 3.71 18.19 2.76
C ALA A 78 3.86 16.66 2.67
N PRO A 79 4.07 16.04 1.49
CA PRO A 79 4.38 14.62 1.38
C PRO A 79 5.63 14.19 2.16
N ASN A 80 6.74 14.93 2.08
CA ASN A 80 7.99 14.56 2.76
C ASN A 80 7.89 14.74 4.27
N LYS A 81 7.15 15.75 4.74
CA LYS A 81 6.79 15.90 6.15
C LYS A 81 6.00 14.69 6.66
N HIS A 82 5.00 14.24 5.91
CA HIS A 82 4.21 13.07 6.27
C HIS A 82 5.06 11.78 6.32
N LYS A 83 5.96 11.58 5.34
CA LYS A 83 6.90 10.45 5.34
C LYS A 83 7.82 10.48 6.56
N ARG A 84 8.35 11.64 6.92
CA ARG A 84 9.20 11.81 8.10
C ARG A 84 8.45 11.41 9.37
N ASP A 85 7.24 11.91 9.54
CA ASP A 85 6.39 11.59 10.70
C ASP A 85 6.07 10.08 10.76
N TYR A 86 5.84 9.44 9.61
CA TYR A 86 5.65 7.99 9.53
C TYR A 86 6.90 7.22 10.02
N TYR A 87 8.10 7.56 9.54
CA TYR A 87 9.32 6.87 9.96
C TYR A 87 9.68 7.13 11.42
N VAL A 88 9.39 8.32 11.96
CA VAL A 88 9.53 8.62 13.40
C VAL A 88 8.63 7.70 14.23
N ARG A 89 7.36 7.50 13.83
CA ARG A 89 6.46 6.56 14.51
C ARG A 89 6.98 5.13 14.46
N LYS A 90 7.57 4.72 13.33
CA LYS A 90 8.17 3.38 13.18
C LYS A 90 9.42 3.19 14.03
N LEU A 91 10.22 4.24 14.21
CA LEU A 91 11.36 4.22 15.12
C LEU A 91 10.89 4.05 16.58
N ILE A 92 9.89 4.80 17.00
CA ILE A 92 9.28 4.67 18.33
C ILE A 92 8.72 3.26 18.53
N GLU A 93 7.96 2.73 17.58
CA GLU A 93 7.41 1.36 17.63
C GLU A 93 8.52 0.30 17.74
N LEU A 94 9.64 0.49 17.03
CA LEU A 94 10.80 -0.40 17.12
C LEU A 94 11.46 -0.36 18.51
N GLU A 95 11.60 0.83 19.09
CA GLU A 95 12.22 1.03 20.41
C GLU A 95 11.33 0.54 21.56
N GLU A 96 10.04 0.87 21.54
CA GLU A 96 9.06 0.47 22.57
C GLU A 96 8.90 -1.05 22.64
N ASN A 97 8.93 -1.72 21.48
CA ASN A 97 8.82 -3.17 21.40
C ASN A 97 10.18 -3.89 21.43
N GLN A 98 11.28 -3.17 21.61
CA GLN A 98 12.65 -3.71 21.63
C GLN A 98 12.98 -4.60 20.41
N LEU A 99 12.48 -4.23 19.24
CA LEU A 99 12.63 -4.99 18.00
C LEU A 99 13.98 -4.68 17.34
N GLY A 100 14.62 -5.70 16.76
CA GLY A 100 15.83 -5.48 15.94
C GLY A 100 15.53 -4.89 14.55
N THR A 101 14.33 -5.15 14.03
CA THR A 101 13.87 -4.69 12.71
C THR A 101 12.37 -4.45 12.69
N ILE A 102 11.89 -3.61 11.78
CA ILE A 102 10.47 -3.31 11.62
C ILE A 102 10.09 -3.23 10.13
N LYS A 103 8.83 -3.54 9.83
CA LYS A 103 8.28 -3.40 8.47
C LYS A 103 7.85 -1.97 8.22
N VAL A 104 8.27 -1.42 7.08
CA VAL A 104 7.89 -0.09 6.58
C VAL A 104 7.21 -0.13 5.23
#